data_AF-A0A7J6PF01-F1
#
_entry.id   AF-A0A7J6PF01-F1
#
_cell.length_a   1.000
_cell.length_b   1.000
_cell.length_c   1.000
_cell.angle_alpha   90.00
_cell.angle_beta   90.00
_cell.angle_gamma   90.00
#
_symmetry.space_group_name_H-M   'P 1'
#
loop_
_entity.id
_entity.type
_entity.pdbx_description
1 polymer ?
#
loop_
_entity_poly.entity_id
_entity_poly.type
_entity_poly.pdbx_seq_one_letter_code
_entity_poly.pdbx_strand_id
1 'polypeptide(L)'
;MSEEIDLAGDRLAKICRHLEASGHMKGTSGCASMRFGDLALVTPSGYLKAELTGRRDLFLVCVSSGEVLEPPRNDEIPRKLTDSWEVVKMIYEKVGMSERTCVLHSHHEALALAANIDERRLSANASPLLKWRAPEDQEMLKGIRGYGKIKSHSLWVVESKETEGVDRRFKMKEVYTNQPLLVPIIRNTPHEKDLCPELGRVLDDTQGSPPAVLVENHGLYVWGKERGRLPACFNSLSRKGVFFELAQYAVEEAKLVRPAKIPRICRGDLLGLVLLFDVEGTTTPITFVKDKLFPLARDKIDSWLASHWDDKEGAQVRKLLPAELQGKSSEEVAAEMKAWIAADRKEPALKTAQGLIWRESYETGALRAPMFSDVRPCWEEWQSRGARIAIFSSGSREAQQLIYKYCYDEQTPCMDMTRLISCYFDPTSVGGHSKQTPEAYQQIALSLGVAPRDIFFFTDIPGEARAAKGSRTAVVVREGNAAVDCVQLVEEGHQVAESFDDFAV
;
A
#
# COMPACT_ATOMS: atom_id res chain seq x y z
N MET A 1 20.56 -44.39 13.78
CA MET A 1 20.17 -43.90 12.45
C MET A 1 18.65 -44.01 12.25
N SER A 2 18.04 -45.19 12.03
CA SER A 2 16.57 -45.29 11.78
C SER A 2 15.70 -44.72 12.90
N GLU A 3 15.85 -45.17 14.15
CA GLU A 3 15.05 -44.68 15.29
C GLU A 3 15.23 -43.17 15.55
N GLU A 4 16.41 -42.65 15.25
CA GLU A 4 16.75 -41.24 15.40
C GLU A 4 16.05 -40.38 14.33
N ILE A 5 15.98 -40.89 13.10
CA ILE A 5 15.22 -40.29 11.99
C ILE A 5 13.72 -40.35 12.29
N ASP A 6 13.22 -41.45 12.86
CA ASP A 6 11.82 -41.56 13.26
C ASP A 6 11.45 -40.51 14.32
N LEU A 7 12.26 -40.41 15.38
CA LEU A 7 12.07 -39.42 16.44
C LEU A 7 12.16 -37.98 15.93
N ALA A 8 13.06 -37.72 14.98
CA ALA A 8 13.18 -36.43 14.31
C ALA A 8 11.93 -36.09 13.49
N GLY A 9 11.39 -37.06 12.76
CA GLY A 9 10.18 -36.87 11.98
C GLY A 9 8.96 -36.56 12.84
N ASP A 10 8.82 -37.24 13.97
CA ASP A 10 7.74 -36.97 14.94
C ASP A 10 7.84 -35.56 15.54
N ARG A 11 9.06 -35.09 15.80
CA ARG A 11 9.31 -33.71 16.25
C ARG A 11 8.99 -32.70 15.16
N LEU A 12 9.42 -32.95 13.93
CA LEU A 12 9.17 -32.04 12.80
C LEU A 12 7.66 -31.91 12.53
N ALA A 13 6.92 -33.02 12.53
CA ALA A 13 5.46 -33.01 12.42
C ALA A 13 4.82 -32.20 13.56
N LYS A 14 5.25 -32.40 14.81
CA LYS A 14 4.76 -31.62 15.96
C LYS A 14 5.01 -30.12 15.82
N ILE A 15 6.18 -29.74 15.30
CA ILE A 15 6.54 -28.34 15.01
C ILE A 15 5.59 -27.76 13.96
N CYS A 16 5.35 -28.48 12.85
CA CYS A 16 4.43 -28.05 11.80
C CYS A 16 3.01 -27.78 12.33
N ARG A 17 2.45 -28.69 13.14
CA ARG A 17 1.13 -28.50 13.76
C ARG A 17 1.07 -27.26 14.64
N HIS A 18 2.13 -27.00 15.41
CA HIS A 18 2.20 -25.79 16.23
C HIS A 18 2.28 -24.52 15.38
N LEU A 19 3.13 -24.52 14.35
CA LEU A 19 3.32 -23.37 13.47
C LEU A 19 2.03 -23.04 12.70
N GLU A 20 1.29 -24.04 12.22
CA GLU A 20 -0.02 -23.82 11.62
C GLU A 20 -1.03 -23.24 12.61
N ALA A 21 -1.14 -23.80 13.81
CA ALA A 21 -2.05 -23.30 14.84
C ALA A 21 -1.73 -21.85 15.25
N SER A 22 -0.47 -21.44 15.12
CA SER A 22 -0.01 -20.07 15.31
C SER A 22 -0.06 -19.18 14.06
N GLY A 23 -0.49 -19.71 12.91
CA GLY A 23 -0.68 -18.97 11.66
C GLY A 23 0.55 -18.85 10.75
N HIS A 24 1.67 -19.50 11.08
CA HIS A 24 2.94 -19.36 10.35
C HIS A 24 3.04 -20.21 9.07
N MET A 25 2.31 -21.33 9.02
CA MET A 25 2.26 -22.27 7.88
C MET A 25 0.80 -22.71 7.70
N LYS A 26 -0.08 -21.77 7.35
CA LYS A 26 -1.53 -22.04 7.24
C LYS A 26 -1.82 -23.01 6.08
N GLY A 27 -2.63 -24.03 6.33
CA GLY A 27 -3.08 -24.96 5.31
C GLY A 27 -1.93 -25.76 4.69
N THR A 28 -1.81 -25.72 3.36
CA THR A 28 -0.78 -26.46 2.60
C THR A 28 0.51 -25.68 2.39
N SER A 29 0.52 -24.39 2.75
CA SER A 29 1.63 -23.46 2.55
C SER A 29 2.80 -23.71 3.50
N GLY A 30 3.99 -23.26 3.12
CA GLY A 30 5.20 -23.37 3.91
C GLY A 30 5.85 -24.75 3.83
N CYS A 31 7.09 -24.80 4.33
CA CYS A 31 7.91 -26.00 4.34
C CYS A 31 8.68 -26.08 5.65
N ALA A 32 8.83 -27.29 6.18
CA ALA A 32 9.75 -27.57 7.28
C ALA A 32 10.68 -28.71 6.89
N SER A 33 11.94 -28.60 7.28
CA SER A 33 12.91 -29.66 7.07
C SER A 33 13.90 -29.78 8.22
N MET A 34 14.53 -30.95 8.33
CA MET A 34 15.56 -31.22 9.33
C MET A 34 16.67 -32.11 8.76
N ARG A 35 17.91 -31.59 8.75
CA ARG A 35 19.11 -32.24 8.22
C ARG A 35 19.91 -32.99 9.29
N PHE A 36 20.36 -34.19 8.96
CA PHE A 36 21.22 -35.08 9.74
C PHE A 36 22.34 -35.61 8.86
N GLY A 37 23.53 -35.02 8.93
CA GLY A 37 24.62 -35.35 8.01
C GLY A 37 24.23 -35.03 6.56
N ASP A 38 24.28 -36.00 5.66
CA ASP A 38 23.86 -35.83 4.26
C ASP A 38 22.38 -36.19 3.99
N LEU A 39 21.60 -36.46 5.05
CA LEU A 39 20.19 -36.78 4.95
C LEU A 39 19.34 -35.62 5.45
N ALA A 40 18.14 -35.44 4.89
CA ALA A 40 17.16 -34.49 5.41
C ALA A 40 15.74 -35.06 5.38
N LEU A 41 14.97 -34.77 6.42
CA LEU A 41 13.52 -34.93 6.42
C LEU A 41 12.86 -33.67 5.89
N VAL A 42 11.86 -33.81 5.02
CA VAL A 42 11.19 -32.67 4.36
C VAL A 42 9.69 -32.89 4.33
N THR A 43 8.93 -31.84 4.63
CA THR A 43 7.46 -31.88 4.56
C THR A 43 6.95 -31.97 3.11
N PRO A 44 5.82 -32.68 2.87
CA PRO A 44 5.20 -32.77 1.56
C PRO A 44 4.59 -31.44 1.09
N SER A 45 4.46 -31.29 -0.23
CA SER A 45 3.68 -30.23 -0.85
C SER A 45 2.20 -30.60 -0.91
N GLY A 46 1.30 -29.61 -0.79
CA GLY A 46 -0.14 -29.83 -1.02
C GLY A 46 -0.87 -30.63 0.06
N TYR A 47 -0.23 -30.88 1.20
CA TYR A 47 -0.84 -31.53 2.37
C TYR A 47 -0.87 -30.58 3.56
N LEU A 48 -1.92 -30.68 4.38
CA LEU A 48 -2.16 -29.82 5.54
C LEU A 48 -1.10 -30.09 6.61
N LYS A 49 -0.41 -29.04 7.06
CA LYS A 49 0.70 -29.16 8.02
C LYS A 49 0.23 -29.62 9.41
N ALA A 50 -1.04 -29.37 9.75
CA ALA A 50 -1.73 -29.76 10.98
C ALA A 50 -2.01 -31.26 11.04
N GLU A 51 -2.10 -31.93 9.89
CA GLU A 51 -2.46 -33.34 9.79
C GLU A 51 -1.24 -34.26 9.76
N LEU A 52 -0.03 -33.71 9.61
CA LEU A 52 1.21 -34.48 9.71
C LEU A 52 1.26 -35.18 11.08
N THR A 53 1.39 -36.49 11.10
CA THR A 53 1.40 -37.33 12.30
C THR A 53 2.81 -37.67 12.78
N GLY A 54 3.78 -37.83 11.87
CA GLY A 54 5.15 -38.15 12.23
C GLY A 54 6.05 -38.48 11.04
N ARG A 55 7.13 -39.25 11.27
CA ARG A 55 8.11 -39.62 10.21
C ARG A 55 7.48 -40.24 8.96
N ARG A 56 6.42 -41.04 9.14
CA ARG A 56 5.71 -41.71 8.05
C ARG A 56 5.12 -40.75 7.01
N ASP A 57 4.96 -39.48 7.37
CA ASP A 57 4.33 -38.46 6.51
C ASP A 57 5.35 -37.59 5.76
N LEU A 58 6.64 -37.83 5.96
CA LEU A 58 7.73 -36.97 5.49
C LEU A 58 8.57 -37.67 4.42
N PHE A 59 9.13 -36.87 3.54
CA PHE A 59 10.17 -37.31 2.61
C PHE A 59 11.51 -37.45 3.33
N LEU A 60 12.27 -38.48 2.99
CA LEU A 60 13.70 -38.58 3.28
C LEU A 60 14.47 -38.30 2.00
N VAL A 61 15.32 -37.29 2.03
CA VAL A 61 16.03 -36.78 0.86
C VAL A 61 17.53 -36.76 1.14
N CYS A 62 18.33 -37.11 0.14
CA CYS A 62 19.77 -36.90 0.16
C CYS A 62 20.06 -35.42 -0.14
N VAL A 63 20.80 -34.73 0.74
CA VAL A 63 21.08 -33.30 0.59
C VAL A 63 21.99 -33.06 -0.60
N SER A 64 23.11 -33.77 -0.69
CA SER A 64 24.10 -33.60 -1.76
C SER A 64 23.51 -33.87 -3.16
N SER A 65 22.84 -35.02 -3.36
CA SER A 65 22.26 -35.38 -4.66
C SER A 65 20.91 -34.70 -4.92
N GLY A 66 20.18 -34.31 -3.88
CA GLY A 66 18.78 -33.85 -3.99
C GLY A 66 17.77 -34.97 -4.23
N GLU A 67 18.20 -36.23 -4.25
CA GLU A 67 17.35 -37.38 -4.55
C GLU A 67 16.44 -37.76 -3.39
N VAL A 68 15.17 -38.04 -3.70
CA VAL A 68 14.23 -38.62 -2.73
C VAL A 68 14.61 -40.08 -2.51
N LEU A 69 15.14 -40.40 -1.33
CA LEU A 69 15.51 -41.76 -0.93
C LEU A 69 14.28 -42.55 -0.47
N GLU A 70 13.41 -41.90 0.30
CA GLU A 70 12.13 -42.49 0.73
C GLU A 70 11.01 -41.45 0.62
N PRO A 71 9.92 -41.74 -0.11
CA PRO A 71 8.71 -40.91 -0.05
C PRO A 71 7.95 -41.15 1.27
N PRO A 72 6.90 -40.35 1.57
CA PRO A 72 5.96 -40.63 2.64
C PRO A 72 5.42 -42.07 2.53
N ARG A 73 5.33 -42.75 3.66
CA ARG A 73 4.77 -44.10 3.78
C ARG A 73 3.25 -44.09 3.94
N ASN A 74 2.68 -42.92 4.21
CA ASN A 74 1.24 -42.71 4.26
C ASN A 74 0.70 -42.46 2.84
N ASP A 75 -0.21 -43.31 2.38
CA ASP A 75 -0.77 -43.25 1.03
C ASP A 75 -1.73 -42.06 0.80
N GLU A 76 -2.22 -41.43 1.87
CA GLU A 76 -3.06 -40.22 1.78
C GLU A 76 -2.25 -38.97 1.38
N ILE A 77 -0.91 -39.03 1.46
CA ILE A 77 -0.06 -37.88 1.22
C ILE A 77 0.37 -37.82 -0.25
N PRO A 78 0.21 -36.65 -0.91
CA PRO A 78 0.73 -36.44 -2.25
C PRO A 78 2.23 -36.77 -2.32
N ARG A 79 2.61 -37.61 -3.28
CA ARG A 79 4.03 -37.94 -3.57
C ARG A 79 4.75 -36.80 -4.32
N LYS A 80 4.49 -35.56 -3.93
CA LYS A 80 5.14 -34.35 -4.45
C LYS A 80 5.99 -33.71 -3.35
N LEU A 81 7.31 -33.65 -3.58
CA LEU A 81 8.23 -32.88 -2.75
C LEU A 81 7.95 -31.38 -2.91
N THR A 82 8.17 -30.59 -1.87
CA THR A 82 8.00 -29.12 -1.90
C THR A 82 8.97 -28.45 -2.88
N ASP A 83 8.45 -27.47 -3.64
CA ASP A 83 9.24 -26.65 -4.56
C ASP A 83 10.27 -25.77 -3.81
N SER A 84 10.03 -25.50 -2.51
CA SER A 84 11.00 -24.86 -1.61
C SER A 84 12.24 -25.71 -1.30
N TRP A 85 12.30 -26.98 -1.72
CA TRP A 85 13.42 -27.87 -1.43
C TRP A 85 14.75 -27.35 -2.00
N GLU A 86 14.74 -26.77 -3.20
CA GLU A 86 15.96 -26.21 -3.82
C GLU A 86 16.57 -25.10 -2.96
N VAL A 87 15.71 -24.23 -2.42
CA VAL A 87 16.09 -23.16 -1.48
C VAL A 87 16.64 -23.74 -0.18
N VAL A 88 15.94 -24.71 0.40
CA VAL A 88 16.34 -25.39 1.63
C VAL A 88 17.68 -26.11 1.48
N LYS A 89 17.90 -26.81 0.37
CA LYS A 89 19.15 -27.48 0.03
C LYS A 89 20.30 -26.48 -0.05
N MET A 90 20.10 -25.36 -0.75
CA MET A 90 21.10 -24.29 -0.82
C MET A 90 21.47 -23.74 0.57
N ILE A 91 20.48 -23.51 1.45
CA ILE A 91 20.73 -23.09 2.83
C ILE A 91 21.57 -24.14 3.55
N TYR A 92 21.27 -25.42 3.39
CA TYR A 92 22.06 -26.49 4.00
C TYR A 92 23.51 -26.53 3.51
N GLU A 93 23.74 -26.35 2.22
CA GLU A 93 25.08 -26.36 1.62
C GLU A 93 25.93 -25.16 2.06
N LYS A 94 25.32 -23.97 2.11
CA LYS A 94 26.03 -22.70 2.39
C LYS A 94 26.26 -22.43 3.87
N VAL A 95 25.37 -22.87 4.75
CA VAL A 95 25.42 -22.51 6.19
C VAL A 95 26.51 -23.28 6.96
N GLY A 96 27.17 -24.27 6.35
CA GLY A 96 28.33 -24.98 6.94
C GLY A 96 28.04 -25.72 8.25
N MET A 97 26.78 -25.89 8.62
CA MET A 97 26.37 -26.58 9.84
C MET A 97 26.21 -28.07 9.56
N SER A 98 27.22 -28.84 9.95
CA SER A 98 27.35 -30.26 9.63
C SER A 98 26.37 -31.20 10.34
N GLU A 99 25.71 -30.79 11.44
CA GLU A 99 24.81 -31.68 12.17
C GLU A 99 23.58 -30.96 12.77
N ARG A 100 22.40 -31.54 12.51
CA ARG A 100 21.08 -31.21 13.07
C ARG A 100 20.62 -29.77 12.86
N THR A 101 20.51 -29.38 11.59
CA THR A 101 19.99 -28.07 11.19
C THR A 101 18.55 -28.21 10.76
N CYS A 102 17.67 -27.34 11.25
CA CYS A 102 16.28 -27.27 10.82
C CYS A 102 16.08 -25.98 10.00
N VAL A 103 15.38 -26.08 8.87
CA VAL A 103 14.96 -24.93 8.06
C VAL A 103 13.44 -24.89 8.04
N LEU A 104 12.89 -23.71 8.34
CA LEU A 104 11.46 -23.42 8.36
C LEU A 104 11.17 -22.30 7.36
N HIS A 105 10.14 -22.50 6.55
CA HIS A 105 9.62 -21.51 5.63
C HIS A 105 8.21 -21.09 6.04
N SER A 106 8.04 -19.80 6.33
CA SER A 106 6.77 -19.23 6.79
C SER A 106 6.26 -18.19 5.82
N HIS A 107 4.97 -18.28 5.46
CA HIS A 107 4.25 -17.28 4.66
C HIS A 107 3.37 -16.39 5.55
N HIS A 108 3.73 -16.22 6.82
CA HIS A 108 2.92 -15.39 7.71
C HIS A 108 2.83 -13.97 7.14
N GLU A 109 1.62 -13.43 7.03
CA GLU A 109 1.34 -12.13 6.40
C GLU A 109 2.24 -11.02 6.97
N ALA A 110 2.43 -10.99 8.29
CA ALA A 110 3.34 -10.05 8.94
C ALA A 110 4.81 -10.14 8.50
N LEU A 111 5.30 -11.33 8.15
CA LEU A 111 6.66 -11.54 7.65
C LEU A 111 6.79 -11.11 6.18
N ALA A 112 5.77 -11.38 5.37
CA ALA A 112 5.70 -10.87 4.00
C ALA A 112 5.67 -9.33 3.97
N LEU A 113 4.93 -8.72 4.89
CA LEU A 113 4.90 -7.26 5.07
C LEU A 113 6.24 -6.71 5.60
N ALA A 114 6.87 -7.38 6.57
CA ALA A 114 8.17 -6.98 7.10
C ALA A 114 9.28 -6.95 6.03
N ALA A 115 9.24 -7.86 5.06
CA ALA A 115 10.16 -7.85 3.91
C ALA A 115 10.00 -6.59 3.02
N ASN A 116 8.87 -5.90 3.11
CA ASN A 116 8.58 -4.70 2.32
C ASN A 116 8.85 -3.39 3.09
N ILE A 117 9.09 -3.47 4.41
CA ILE A 117 9.32 -2.32 5.28
C ILE A 117 10.84 -2.13 5.42
N ASP A 118 11.44 -1.28 4.59
CA ASP A 118 12.84 -0.87 4.73
C ASP A 118 12.99 0.66 4.72
N GLU A 119 13.56 1.20 5.79
CA GLU A 119 13.97 2.61 5.93
C GLU A 119 15.08 3.01 4.93
N ARG A 120 15.81 2.05 4.32
CA ARG A 120 16.95 2.33 3.43
C ARG A 120 16.62 2.54 1.96
N ARG A 121 15.35 2.43 1.54
CA ARG A 121 14.92 2.99 0.23
C ARG A 121 15.02 4.52 0.18
N LEU A 122 15.28 5.19 1.31
CA LEU A 122 15.38 6.64 1.47
C LEU A 122 16.79 7.24 1.33
N SER A 123 17.84 6.45 1.03
CA SER A 123 19.20 7.00 0.88
C SER A 123 19.92 6.51 -0.38
N ALA A 124 20.42 7.45 -1.18
CA ALA A 124 21.04 7.22 -2.49
C ALA A 124 22.39 6.47 -2.47
N ASN A 125 22.84 5.93 -1.33
CA ASN A 125 24.18 5.35 -1.16
C ASN A 125 24.21 4.02 -0.36
N ALA A 126 23.11 3.26 -0.30
CA ALA A 126 23.09 2.00 0.45
C ALA A 126 23.73 0.83 -0.33
N SER A 127 24.46 -0.03 0.40
CA SER A 127 25.03 -1.31 -0.06
C SER A 127 24.00 -2.16 -0.84
N PRO A 128 24.39 -2.94 -1.88
CA PRO A 128 23.46 -3.68 -2.75
C PRO A 128 22.68 -4.83 -2.07
N LEU A 129 22.86 -5.02 -0.76
CA LEU A 129 22.17 -6.03 0.04
C LEU A 129 21.23 -5.32 1.00
N LEU A 130 19.93 -5.46 0.77
CA LEU A 130 18.88 -4.99 1.66
C LEU A 130 19.00 -5.75 2.98
N LYS A 131 19.04 -5.03 4.11
CA LYS A 131 19.14 -5.62 5.46
C LYS A 131 18.11 -4.96 6.35
N TRP A 132 17.20 -5.73 6.93
CA TRP A 132 16.28 -5.26 7.96
C TRP A 132 17.02 -5.07 9.29
N ARG A 133 16.87 -3.92 9.97
CA ARG A 133 17.60 -3.51 11.19
C ARG A 133 16.67 -3.56 12.42
N ALA A 134 17.01 -4.31 13.46
CA ALA A 134 16.29 -4.20 14.73
C ALA A 134 16.56 -2.85 15.43
N PRO A 135 15.56 -2.20 16.06
CA PRO A 135 15.74 -0.93 16.79
C PRO A 135 16.77 -1.01 17.92
N GLU A 136 17.46 0.10 18.20
CA GLU A 136 18.60 0.18 19.12
C GLU A 136 18.26 0.00 20.62
N ASP A 137 16.96 -0.02 20.98
CA ASP A 137 16.52 0.22 22.37
C ASP A 137 15.92 -1.01 23.09
N GLN A 138 16.05 -2.22 22.52
CA GLN A 138 15.34 -3.42 22.99
C GLN A 138 16.16 -4.27 24.00
N GLU A 139 16.82 -3.63 24.98
CA GLU A 139 17.68 -4.32 25.96
C GLU A 139 16.93 -5.26 26.94
N MET A 140 15.59 -5.21 27.02
CA MET A 140 14.81 -5.93 28.05
C MET A 140 13.80 -6.98 27.56
N LEU A 141 13.78 -7.33 26.27
CA LEU A 141 12.96 -8.45 25.79
C LEU A 141 13.56 -9.81 26.25
N LYS A 142 12.86 -10.48 27.18
CA LYS A 142 13.21 -11.81 27.67
C LYS A 142 13.06 -12.86 26.55
N GLY A 143 14.19 -13.24 25.96
CA GLY A 143 14.26 -14.16 24.81
C GLY A 143 15.52 -13.93 23.98
N ILE A 144 16.16 -12.77 24.15
CA ILE A 144 17.40 -12.33 23.46
C ILE A 144 18.67 -13.02 24.01
N ARG A 145 18.60 -13.79 25.11
CA ARG A 145 19.76 -14.51 25.68
C ARG A 145 20.27 -15.61 24.73
N GLY A 146 21.29 -15.27 23.93
CA GLY A 146 22.08 -16.25 23.15
C GLY A 146 22.45 -15.83 21.73
N TYR A 147 21.85 -14.76 21.18
CA TYR A 147 22.09 -14.33 19.80
C TYR A 147 23.01 -13.08 19.68
N GLY A 148 23.29 -12.38 20.78
CA GLY A 148 24.28 -11.29 20.87
C GLY A 148 25.71 -11.75 21.17
N LYS A 149 26.10 -12.99 20.84
CA LYS A 149 27.47 -13.49 21.08
C LYS A 149 28.22 -13.73 19.77
N ILE A 150 28.38 -12.68 18.98
CA ILE A 150 29.51 -12.63 18.04
C ILE A 150 30.72 -12.27 18.89
N LYS A 151 31.63 -13.23 19.08
CA LYS A 151 32.96 -12.94 19.61
C LYS A 151 33.69 -12.09 18.58
N SER A 152 33.93 -10.81 18.86
CA SER A 152 34.97 -10.05 18.15
C SER A 152 35.89 -9.40 19.19
N HIS A 153 37.15 -9.28 18.79
CA HIS A 153 38.31 -9.19 19.68
C HIS A 153 38.47 -7.79 20.30
N SER A 154 39.02 -7.79 21.52
CA SER A 154 39.29 -6.69 22.46
C SER A 154 40.06 -5.47 21.90
N LEU A 155 39.67 -4.26 22.32
CA LEU A 155 40.48 -3.03 22.21
C LEU A 155 40.70 -2.39 23.60
N TRP A 156 41.93 -1.95 23.87
CA TRP A 156 42.39 -1.43 25.16
C TRP A 156 42.38 0.10 25.19
N VAL A 157 41.86 0.73 26.23
CA VAL A 157 42.07 2.17 26.50
C VAL A 157 42.47 2.36 27.96
N VAL A 158 43.59 3.04 28.18
CA VAL A 158 44.18 3.34 29.49
C VAL A 158 43.92 4.82 29.79
N GLU A 159 43.30 5.13 30.93
CA GLU A 159 43.42 6.46 31.53
C GLU A 159 43.61 6.36 33.05
N SER A 160 44.66 7.01 33.53
CA SER A 160 45.04 7.13 34.94
C SER A 160 44.78 8.54 35.44
N LYS A 161 44.20 8.69 36.64
CA LYS A 161 44.55 9.80 37.55
C LYS A 161 44.63 9.31 38.99
N GLU A 162 45.70 9.73 39.64
CA GLU A 162 46.17 9.30 40.96
C GLU A 162 45.31 9.84 42.11
N THR A 163 45.17 9.04 43.18
CA THR A 163 45.37 9.46 44.58
C THR A 163 45.42 8.23 45.48
N GLU A 164 46.03 8.40 46.65
CA GLU A 164 46.92 7.46 47.35
C GLU A 164 46.27 6.25 48.06
N GLY A 165 47.03 5.15 48.16
CA GLY A 165 46.75 4.01 49.03
C GLY A 165 46.39 2.72 48.28
N VAL A 166 47.34 1.81 48.16
CA VAL A 166 47.35 0.67 47.23
C VAL A 166 46.41 -0.47 47.62
N ASP A 167 45.38 -0.70 46.79
CA ASP A 167 44.95 -2.04 46.31
C ASP A 167 44.32 -1.86 44.91
N ARG A 168 45.14 -1.92 43.85
CA ARG A 168 44.68 -1.82 42.46
C ARG A 168 43.95 -3.12 42.07
N ARG A 169 42.66 -3.22 42.38
CA ARG A 169 41.80 -4.23 41.77
C ARG A 169 41.48 -3.82 40.34
N PHE A 170 42.11 -4.49 39.38
CA PHE A 170 41.71 -4.45 37.99
C PHE A 170 40.29 -5.02 37.88
N LYS A 171 39.29 -4.16 37.69
CA LYS A 171 37.98 -4.61 37.23
C LYS A 171 38.05 -4.72 35.72
N MET A 172 38.17 -5.96 35.23
CA MET A 172 37.79 -6.27 33.86
C MET A 172 36.32 -5.87 33.68
N LYS A 173 36.07 -4.86 32.85
CA LYS A 173 34.73 -4.55 32.39
C LYS A 173 34.65 -5.01 30.94
N GLU A 174 33.92 -6.10 30.72
CA GLU A 174 33.57 -6.58 29.39
C GLU A 174 32.68 -5.49 28.76
N VAL A 175 33.16 -4.87 27.68
CA VAL A 175 32.41 -3.83 26.96
C VAL A 175 31.72 -4.52 25.79
N TYR A 176 30.38 -4.61 25.87
CA TYR A 176 29.54 -5.18 24.82
C TYR A 176 29.25 -4.12 23.76
N THR A 177 29.43 -4.45 22.48
CA THR A 177 29.14 -3.52 21.37
C THR A 177 27.69 -3.64 20.90
N ASN A 178 26.95 -2.51 20.92
CA ASN A 178 25.59 -2.35 20.37
C ASN A 178 25.57 -2.51 18.83
N GLN A 179 25.47 -3.74 18.33
CA GLN A 179 25.29 -4.00 16.90
C GLN A 179 23.84 -4.43 16.63
N PRO A 180 23.16 -3.80 15.65
CA PRO A 180 21.77 -4.14 15.30
C PRO A 180 21.65 -5.53 14.66
N LEU A 181 20.54 -6.21 14.88
CA LEU A 181 20.21 -7.45 14.15
C LEU A 181 19.94 -7.11 12.69
N LEU A 182 20.66 -7.74 11.76
CA LEU A 182 20.55 -7.49 10.32
C LEU A 182 20.05 -8.72 9.56
N VAL A 183 18.78 -8.73 9.14
CA VAL A 183 18.21 -9.85 8.35
C VAL A 183 18.20 -9.44 6.87
N PRO A 184 18.86 -10.18 5.97
CA PRO A 184 18.85 -9.86 4.56
C PRO A 184 17.46 -10.07 3.93
N ILE A 185 17.16 -9.25 2.92
CA ILE A 185 15.93 -9.33 2.10
C ILE A 185 16.34 -9.64 0.65
N ILE A 186 15.70 -10.63 0.04
CA ILE A 186 15.86 -10.97 -1.39
C ILE A 186 14.56 -10.75 -2.15
N ARG A 187 14.67 -10.46 -3.46
CA ARG A 187 13.50 -10.22 -4.32
C ARG A 187 12.69 -11.48 -4.54
N ASN A 188 11.38 -11.32 -4.63
CA ASN A 188 10.48 -12.42 -4.98
C ASN A 188 10.63 -12.84 -6.44
N THR A 189 10.43 -14.12 -6.71
CA THR A 189 10.41 -14.68 -8.06
C THR A 189 9.17 -15.56 -8.26
N PRO A 190 8.68 -15.75 -9.50
CA PRO A 190 7.52 -16.60 -9.77
C PRO A 190 7.69 -18.07 -9.36
N HIS A 191 8.92 -18.56 -9.25
CA HIS A 191 9.25 -19.91 -8.79
C HIS A 191 10.35 -19.88 -7.72
N GLU A 192 10.24 -20.74 -6.71
CA GLU A 192 11.15 -20.76 -5.55
C GLU A 192 12.60 -21.06 -5.93
N LYS A 193 12.82 -21.93 -6.92
CA LYS A 193 14.16 -22.25 -7.45
C LYS A 193 14.89 -21.01 -8.01
N ASP A 194 14.14 -20.00 -8.46
CA ASP A 194 14.71 -18.79 -9.06
C ASP A 194 15.22 -17.82 -7.98
N LEU A 195 14.95 -18.08 -6.69
CA LEU A 195 15.53 -17.35 -5.55
C LEU A 195 17.01 -17.72 -5.31
N CYS A 196 17.41 -18.93 -5.71
CA CYS A 196 18.72 -19.52 -5.44
C CYS A 196 19.92 -18.64 -5.84
N PRO A 197 19.96 -18.00 -7.03
CA PRO A 197 21.10 -17.16 -7.40
C PRO A 197 21.33 -15.97 -6.47
N GLU A 198 20.27 -15.31 -6.03
CA GLU A 198 20.34 -14.16 -5.12
C GLU A 198 20.61 -14.63 -3.68
N LEU A 199 19.89 -15.66 -3.23
CA LEU A 199 20.10 -16.28 -1.93
C LEU A 199 21.54 -16.74 -1.73
N GLY A 200 22.15 -17.37 -2.73
CA GLY A 200 23.54 -17.82 -2.67
C GLY A 200 24.51 -16.66 -2.41
N ARG A 201 24.34 -15.54 -3.13
CA ARG A 201 25.16 -14.32 -2.92
C ARG A 201 24.96 -13.76 -1.53
N VAL A 202 23.70 -13.64 -1.10
CA VAL A 202 23.37 -13.15 0.25
C VAL A 202 24.00 -14.02 1.32
N LEU A 203 23.91 -15.35 1.21
CA LEU A 203 24.48 -16.26 2.20
C LEU A 203 26.01 -16.20 2.24
N ASP A 204 26.67 -15.97 1.10
CA ASP A 204 28.12 -15.78 1.04
C ASP A 204 28.55 -14.46 1.71
N ASP A 205 27.78 -13.39 1.52
CA ASP A 205 28.05 -12.04 2.04
C ASP A 205 27.63 -11.83 3.50
N THR A 206 26.85 -12.76 4.07
CA THR A 206 26.24 -12.59 5.40
C THR A 206 26.89 -13.44 6.49
N GLN A 207 28.10 -14.00 6.27
CA GLN A 207 28.83 -14.76 7.29
C GLN A 207 28.86 -14.00 8.65
N GLY A 208 28.10 -14.52 9.65
CA GLY A 208 27.92 -13.89 10.96
C GLY A 208 26.57 -13.21 11.22
N SER A 209 25.68 -13.13 10.23
CA SER A 209 24.31 -12.57 10.32
C SER A 209 23.32 -13.56 10.97
N PRO A 210 22.15 -13.10 11.45
CA PRO A 210 21.08 -13.99 11.92
C PRO A 210 20.70 -15.07 10.90
N PRO A 211 20.28 -16.26 11.35
CA PRO A 211 20.05 -17.39 10.48
C PRO A 211 18.68 -17.30 9.80
N ALA A 212 18.45 -16.23 9.04
CA ALA A 212 17.20 -16.00 8.34
C ALA A 212 17.40 -15.14 7.08
N VAL A 213 16.51 -15.30 6.11
CA VAL A 213 16.36 -14.45 4.92
C VAL A 213 14.88 -14.16 4.70
N LEU A 214 14.54 -12.90 4.46
CA LEU A 214 13.21 -12.46 4.06
C LEU A 214 13.09 -12.47 2.53
N VAL A 215 11.93 -12.86 2.03
CA VAL A 215 11.59 -12.81 0.60
C VAL A 215 10.43 -11.83 0.44
N GLU A 216 10.63 -10.79 -0.37
CA GLU A 216 9.63 -9.74 -0.62
C GLU A 216 8.26 -10.33 -0.95
N ASN A 217 7.17 -9.78 -0.41
CA ASN A 217 5.79 -10.23 -0.68
C ASN A 217 5.50 -11.73 -0.48
N HIS A 218 6.38 -12.47 0.19
CA HIS A 218 6.30 -13.94 0.23
C HIS A 218 6.41 -14.47 1.65
N GLY A 219 7.51 -14.15 2.36
CA GLY A 219 7.70 -14.68 3.71
C GLY A 219 9.15 -14.78 4.14
N LEU A 220 9.44 -15.74 5.02
CA LEU A 220 10.73 -15.91 5.66
C LEU A 220 11.26 -17.34 5.47
N TYR A 221 12.55 -17.46 5.19
CA TYR A 221 13.31 -18.68 5.45
C TYR A 221 14.15 -18.47 6.71
N VAL A 222 14.03 -19.35 7.70
CA VAL A 222 14.81 -19.29 8.94
C VAL A 222 15.38 -20.65 9.27
N TRP A 223 16.61 -20.68 9.74
CA TRP A 223 17.31 -21.91 10.07
C TRP A 223 17.98 -21.87 11.44
N GLY A 224 18.35 -23.04 11.95
CA GLY A 224 19.02 -23.12 13.24
C GLY A 224 19.34 -24.54 13.64
N LYS A 225 20.34 -24.67 14.51
CA LYS A 225 20.69 -25.97 15.11
C LYS A 225 19.58 -26.44 16.04
N GLU A 226 19.33 -27.75 16.05
CA GLU A 226 18.56 -28.40 17.10
C GLU A 226 19.31 -28.27 18.43
N ARG A 227 18.71 -27.63 19.44
CA ARG A 227 19.26 -27.55 20.80
C ARG A 227 18.19 -27.96 21.81
N GLY A 228 18.17 -29.23 22.20
CA GLY A 228 17.24 -29.75 23.20
C GLY A 228 15.86 -30.13 22.63
N ARG A 229 14.76 -29.68 23.23
CA ARG A 229 13.39 -30.12 22.90
C ARG A 229 12.78 -29.46 21.64
N LEU A 230 13.30 -28.31 21.20
CA LEU A 230 12.82 -27.56 20.03
C LEU A 230 14.02 -26.94 19.27
N PRO A 231 13.99 -26.86 17.93
CA PRO A 231 15.03 -26.18 17.16
C PRO A 231 15.15 -24.70 17.50
N ALA A 232 16.37 -24.13 17.43
CA ALA A 232 16.57 -22.72 17.76
C ALA A 232 15.74 -21.78 16.85
N CYS A 233 15.55 -22.14 15.58
CA CYS A 233 14.70 -21.42 14.63
C CYS A 233 13.21 -21.46 14.97
N PHE A 234 12.73 -22.51 15.64
CA PHE A 234 11.35 -22.61 16.10
C PHE A 234 11.05 -21.56 17.19
N ASN A 235 11.98 -21.37 18.13
CA ASN A 235 11.83 -20.34 19.16
C ASN A 235 11.78 -18.94 18.54
N SER A 236 12.53 -18.71 17.46
CA SER A 236 12.52 -17.43 16.74
C SER A 236 11.21 -17.11 16.01
N LEU A 237 10.40 -18.14 15.68
CA LEU A 237 9.08 -18.00 15.05
C LEU A 237 7.90 -18.14 16.01
N SER A 238 8.10 -18.59 17.25
CA SER A 238 7.01 -18.74 18.22
C SER A 238 6.39 -17.38 18.61
N ARG A 239 5.20 -17.35 19.25
CA ARG A 239 4.51 -16.11 19.68
C ARG A 239 5.33 -15.16 20.60
N LYS A 240 6.47 -15.62 21.13
CA LYS A 240 7.45 -14.83 21.91
C LYS A 240 8.84 -14.80 21.24
N GLY A 241 8.85 -15.12 19.95
CA GLY A 241 10.02 -15.31 19.13
C GLY A 241 10.43 -14.01 18.47
N VAL A 242 11.74 -13.78 18.42
CA VAL A 242 12.34 -12.52 17.97
C VAL A 242 11.83 -12.11 16.58
N PHE A 243 11.66 -13.02 15.61
CA PHE A 243 11.16 -12.61 14.28
C PHE A 243 9.66 -12.35 14.25
N PHE A 244 8.87 -13.00 15.11
CA PHE A 244 7.45 -12.73 15.19
C PHE A 244 7.16 -11.44 15.96
N GLU A 245 7.81 -11.21 17.10
CA GLU A 245 7.71 -9.94 17.83
C GLU A 245 8.23 -8.78 16.98
N LEU A 246 9.30 -8.98 16.19
CA LEU A 246 9.84 -7.95 15.30
C LEU A 246 9.01 -7.74 14.03
N ALA A 247 8.35 -8.78 13.49
CA ALA A 247 7.43 -8.63 12.36
C ALA A 247 6.08 -8.05 12.80
N GLN A 248 5.60 -8.39 14.01
CA GLN A 248 4.47 -7.73 14.63
C GLN A 248 4.82 -6.30 14.97
N TYR A 249 6.01 -6.02 15.51
CA TYR A 249 6.50 -4.66 15.72
C TYR A 249 6.66 -3.93 14.38
N ALA A 250 7.17 -4.56 13.32
CA ALA A 250 7.24 -3.92 12.00
C ALA A 250 5.86 -3.70 11.40
N VAL A 251 4.88 -4.59 11.63
CA VAL A 251 3.48 -4.41 11.21
C VAL A 251 2.75 -3.40 12.09
N GLU A 252 3.06 -3.30 13.38
CA GLU A 252 2.54 -2.30 14.32
C GLU A 252 3.17 -0.94 14.03
N GLU A 253 4.48 -0.90 13.77
CA GLU A 253 5.21 0.21 13.20
C GLU A 253 4.73 0.51 11.78
N ALA A 254 4.25 -0.42 10.97
CA ALA A 254 3.61 -0.16 9.66
C ALA A 254 2.13 0.23 9.79
N LYS A 255 1.49 -0.10 10.91
CA LYS A 255 0.20 0.45 11.31
C LYS A 255 0.37 1.83 11.96
N LEU A 256 1.55 2.16 12.49
CA LEU A 256 2.00 3.48 12.96
C LEU A 256 2.59 4.32 11.79
N VAL A 257 3.23 3.66 10.81
CA VAL A 257 3.55 4.07 9.44
C VAL A 257 2.35 3.68 8.56
N ARG A 258 1.17 4.13 9.00
CA ARG A 258 0.20 4.69 8.05
C ARG A 258 1.00 5.54 7.06
N PRO A 259 0.70 5.55 5.75
CA PRO A 259 1.47 6.26 4.73
C PRO A 259 1.97 7.58 5.31
N ALA A 260 3.26 7.62 5.62
CA ALA A 260 4.00 8.74 6.17
C ALA A 260 3.35 9.60 7.29
N LYS A 261 2.41 9.19 8.17
CA LYS A 261 1.46 10.19 8.72
C LYS A 261 0.98 11.06 7.56
N ILE A 262 -0.04 10.63 6.81
CA ILE A 262 -1.02 11.51 6.15
C ILE A 262 -1.03 12.77 7.00
N PRO A 263 -0.45 13.92 6.58
CA PRO A 263 -0.43 15.08 7.43
C PRO A 263 -1.89 15.32 7.72
N ARG A 264 -2.30 14.89 8.93
CA ARG A 264 -3.61 15.14 9.47
C ARG A 264 -3.82 16.59 9.12
N ILE A 265 -4.93 16.90 8.48
CA ILE A 265 -5.49 18.24 8.52
C ILE A 265 -5.36 18.62 10.01
N CYS A 266 -4.36 19.48 10.31
CA CYS A 266 -3.57 19.37 11.56
C CYS A 266 -4.49 19.30 12.77
N ARG A 267 -4.12 18.59 13.84
CA ARG A 267 -4.91 18.48 15.09
C ARG A 267 -5.17 19.85 15.80
N GLY A 268 -5.01 20.98 15.12
CA GLY A 268 -5.38 22.34 15.54
C GLY A 268 -6.38 22.99 14.58
N ASP A 269 -6.56 24.30 14.70
CA ASP A 269 -7.42 25.10 13.80
C ASP A 269 -6.95 24.99 12.34
N LEU A 270 -7.91 24.91 11.41
CA LEU A 270 -7.67 24.87 9.96
C LEU A 270 -7.71 26.25 9.34
N LEU A 271 -7.60 27.27 10.19
CA LEU A 271 -7.69 28.66 9.83
C LEU A 271 -6.65 29.00 8.75
N GLY A 272 -7.13 29.44 7.59
CA GLY A 272 -6.29 29.82 6.46
C GLY A 272 -5.97 28.69 5.48
N LEU A 273 -6.36 27.44 5.75
CA LEU A 273 -6.23 26.34 4.80
C LEU A 273 -7.38 26.36 3.78
N VAL A 274 -7.05 26.13 2.51
CA VAL A 274 -8.04 25.89 1.45
C VAL A 274 -8.03 24.42 1.06
N LEU A 275 -9.17 23.76 1.23
CA LEU A 275 -9.41 22.40 0.76
C LEU A 275 -10.02 22.48 -0.65
N LEU A 276 -9.24 22.07 -1.64
CA LEU A 276 -9.61 22.10 -3.04
C LEU A 276 -10.05 20.70 -3.47
N PHE A 277 -11.21 20.57 -4.13
CA PHE A 277 -11.75 19.28 -4.53
C PHE A 277 -11.99 19.22 -6.03
N ASP A 278 -11.60 18.11 -6.63
CA ASP A 278 -12.22 17.63 -7.86
C ASP A 278 -13.65 17.11 -7.58
N VAL A 279 -14.42 16.91 -8.65
CA VAL A 279 -15.84 16.52 -8.57
C VAL A 279 -16.02 15.04 -8.92
N GLU A 280 -15.76 14.69 -10.18
CA GLU A 280 -15.97 13.34 -10.72
C GLU A 280 -14.94 12.38 -10.11
N GLY A 281 -15.37 11.21 -9.64
CA GLY A 281 -14.47 10.24 -9.00
C GLY A 281 -13.97 10.65 -7.61
N THR A 282 -14.27 11.87 -7.14
CA THR A 282 -13.77 12.42 -5.87
C THR A 282 -14.88 12.69 -4.86
N THR A 283 -15.84 13.58 -5.18
CA THR A 283 -17.04 13.85 -4.35
C THR A 283 -18.29 13.17 -4.87
N THR A 284 -18.32 12.87 -6.17
CA THR A 284 -19.43 12.24 -6.88
C THR A 284 -18.92 11.05 -7.70
N PRO A 285 -19.64 9.92 -7.76
CA PRO A 285 -19.24 8.78 -8.58
C PRO A 285 -18.96 9.16 -10.03
N ILE A 286 -17.87 8.62 -10.60
CA ILE A 286 -17.48 8.83 -12.00
C ILE A 286 -18.60 8.46 -12.99
N THR A 287 -19.35 7.40 -12.65
CA THR A 287 -20.50 6.91 -13.42
C THR A 287 -21.63 7.91 -13.51
N PHE A 288 -21.81 8.83 -12.55
CA PHE A 288 -22.87 9.83 -12.64
C PHE A 288 -22.63 10.79 -13.81
N VAL A 289 -21.41 11.30 -13.96
CA VAL A 289 -21.10 12.25 -15.03
C VAL A 289 -21.17 11.54 -16.39
N LYS A 290 -20.48 10.40 -16.51
CA LYS A 290 -20.38 9.65 -17.75
C LYS A 290 -21.68 9.00 -18.19
N ASP A 291 -22.40 8.35 -17.27
CA ASP A 291 -23.53 7.48 -17.61
C ASP A 291 -24.89 8.15 -17.39
N LYS A 292 -24.95 9.32 -16.72
CA LYS A 292 -26.20 10.06 -16.52
C LYS A 292 -26.16 11.50 -17.02
N LEU A 293 -25.21 12.32 -16.57
CA LEU A 293 -25.21 13.77 -16.84
C LEU A 293 -25.10 14.08 -18.34
N PHE A 294 -24.09 13.52 -19.02
CA PHE A 294 -23.91 13.73 -20.46
C PHE A 294 -24.97 13.04 -21.32
N PRO A 295 -25.33 11.76 -21.07
CA PRO A 295 -26.42 11.10 -21.79
C PRO A 295 -27.75 11.84 -21.69
N LEU A 296 -28.10 12.38 -20.52
CA LEU A 296 -29.32 13.17 -20.35
C LEU A 296 -29.35 14.39 -21.28
N ALA A 297 -28.25 15.14 -21.36
CA ALA A 297 -28.19 16.30 -22.25
C ALA A 297 -28.32 15.90 -23.72
N ARG A 298 -27.67 14.81 -24.13
CA ARG A 298 -27.80 14.25 -25.48
C ARG A 298 -29.25 13.89 -25.80
N ASP A 299 -29.95 13.24 -24.87
CA ASP A 299 -31.29 12.71 -25.10
C ASP A 299 -32.35 13.81 -25.07
N LYS A 300 -32.12 14.91 -24.33
CA LYS A 300 -33.04 16.05 -24.25
C LYS A 300 -32.82 17.14 -25.30
N ILE A 301 -31.70 17.13 -26.01
CA ILE A 301 -31.28 18.26 -26.86
C ILE A 301 -32.30 18.62 -27.94
N ASP A 302 -32.92 17.61 -28.57
CA ASP A 302 -33.94 17.81 -29.62
C ASP A 302 -35.17 18.53 -29.06
N SER A 303 -35.77 17.97 -27.99
CA SER A 303 -36.96 18.55 -27.37
C SER A 303 -36.70 19.91 -26.75
N TRP A 304 -35.51 20.10 -26.17
CA TRP A 304 -35.14 21.36 -25.53
C TRP A 304 -34.96 22.46 -26.57
N LEU A 305 -34.19 22.21 -27.64
CA LEU A 305 -34.02 23.18 -28.71
C LEU A 305 -35.34 23.51 -29.38
N ALA A 306 -36.21 22.53 -29.65
CA ALA A 306 -37.53 22.78 -30.22
C ALA A 306 -38.40 23.70 -29.33
N SER A 307 -38.30 23.56 -28.01
CA SER A 307 -39.13 24.31 -27.05
C SER A 307 -38.58 25.70 -26.74
N HIS A 308 -37.25 25.84 -26.73
CA HIS A 308 -36.55 27.06 -26.32
C HIS A 308 -35.95 27.84 -27.50
N TRP A 309 -36.12 27.39 -28.75
CA TRP A 309 -35.46 28.02 -29.89
C TRP A 309 -35.73 29.51 -29.92
N ASP A 310 -36.97 29.97 -29.87
CA ASP A 310 -37.27 31.40 -30.08
C ASP A 310 -37.17 32.26 -28.81
N ASP A 311 -36.81 31.67 -27.66
CA ASP A 311 -36.73 32.39 -26.39
C ASP A 311 -35.33 32.97 -26.10
N LYS A 312 -35.19 33.56 -24.90
CA LYS A 312 -33.93 34.18 -24.44
C LYS A 312 -32.81 33.18 -24.19
N GLU A 313 -33.12 31.95 -23.85
CA GLU A 313 -32.16 30.87 -23.61
C GLU A 313 -31.68 30.28 -24.93
N GLY A 314 -32.59 29.98 -25.85
CA GLY A 314 -32.22 29.59 -27.21
C GLY A 314 -31.40 30.67 -27.93
N ALA A 315 -31.71 31.96 -27.71
CA ALA A 315 -30.93 33.07 -28.28
C ALA A 315 -29.46 33.06 -27.83
N GLN A 316 -29.16 32.63 -26.59
CA GLN A 316 -27.79 32.48 -26.10
C GLN A 316 -27.04 31.39 -26.87
N VAL A 317 -27.70 30.26 -27.12
CA VAL A 317 -27.14 29.16 -27.91
C VAL A 317 -26.87 29.62 -29.35
N ARG A 318 -27.85 30.25 -30.01
CA ARG A 318 -27.71 30.74 -31.40
C ARG A 318 -26.55 31.72 -31.58
N LYS A 319 -26.35 32.62 -30.61
CA LYS A 319 -25.26 33.61 -30.65
C LYS A 319 -23.88 32.95 -30.72
N LEU A 320 -23.73 31.74 -30.20
CA LEU A 320 -22.46 31.02 -30.13
C LEU A 320 -22.30 29.97 -31.24
N LEU A 321 -23.29 29.83 -32.13
CA LEU A 321 -23.20 28.87 -33.22
C LEU A 321 -22.08 29.25 -34.20
N PRO A 322 -21.31 28.26 -34.69
CA PRO A 322 -20.40 28.44 -35.81
C PRO A 322 -21.11 29.01 -37.04
N ALA A 323 -20.37 29.72 -37.91
CA ALA A 323 -20.93 30.38 -39.09
C ALA A 323 -21.71 29.42 -39.99
N GLU A 324 -21.29 28.15 -40.06
CA GLU A 324 -21.89 27.10 -40.89
C GLU A 324 -23.27 26.65 -40.39
N LEU A 325 -23.62 26.96 -39.13
CA LEU A 325 -24.92 26.64 -38.53
C LEU A 325 -25.79 27.88 -38.32
N GLN A 326 -25.28 29.08 -38.63
CA GLN A 326 -26.08 30.29 -38.53
C GLN A 326 -27.24 30.24 -39.54
N GLY A 327 -28.46 30.48 -39.06
CA GLY A 327 -29.69 30.46 -39.87
C GLY A 327 -30.29 29.08 -40.12
N LYS A 328 -29.67 28.00 -39.62
CA LYS A 328 -30.26 26.64 -39.67
C LYS A 328 -31.42 26.47 -38.69
N SER A 329 -32.26 25.46 -38.93
CA SER A 329 -33.38 25.13 -38.04
C SER A 329 -32.90 24.52 -36.71
N SER A 330 -33.78 24.49 -35.71
CA SER A 330 -33.48 23.90 -34.40
C SER A 330 -33.11 22.41 -34.50
N GLU A 331 -33.74 21.68 -35.43
CA GLU A 331 -33.55 20.26 -35.69
C GLU A 331 -32.20 19.98 -36.35
N GLU A 332 -31.79 20.81 -37.32
CA GLU A 332 -30.47 20.69 -37.96
C GLU A 332 -29.36 20.97 -36.96
N VAL A 333 -29.53 21.97 -36.10
CA VAL A 333 -28.58 22.30 -35.03
C VAL A 333 -28.53 21.19 -33.97
N ALA A 334 -29.68 20.62 -33.59
CA ALA A 334 -29.75 19.48 -32.68
C ALA A 334 -28.98 18.27 -33.23
N ALA A 335 -29.15 17.95 -34.52
CA ALA A 335 -28.46 16.84 -35.17
C ALA A 335 -26.93 17.04 -35.15
N GLU A 336 -26.47 18.24 -35.48
CA GLU A 336 -25.04 18.57 -35.47
C GLU A 336 -24.47 18.56 -34.05
N MET A 337 -25.20 19.07 -33.05
CA MET A 337 -24.79 19.02 -31.65
C MET A 337 -24.67 17.59 -31.12
N LYS A 338 -25.57 16.67 -31.52
CA LYS A 338 -25.43 15.24 -31.20
C LYS A 338 -24.18 14.63 -31.84
N ALA A 339 -23.86 15.02 -33.07
CA ALA A 339 -22.61 14.60 -33.71
C ALA A 339 -21.38 15.14 -32.96
N TRP A 340 -21.43 16.40 -32.48
CA TRP A 340 -20.38 16.97 -31.65
C TRP A 340 -20.21 16.22 -30.32
N ILE A 341 -21.30 15.85 -29.66
CA ILE A 341 -21.27 15.02 -28.44
C ILE A 341 -20.60 13.67 -28.75
N ALA A 342 -21.00 13.00 -29.84
CA ALA A 342 -20.44 11.71 -30.23
C ALA A 342 -18.93 11.79 -30.57
N ALA A 343 -18.45 12.95 -31.02
CA ALA A 343 -17.06 13.22 -31.35
C ALA A 343 -16.25 13.88 -30.22
N ASP A 344 -16.80 14.01 -29.00
CA ASP A 344 -16.20 14.73 -27.86
C ASP A 344 -15.73 16.17 -28.21
N ARG A 345 -16.48 16.86 -29.10
CA ARG A 345 -16.18 18.24 -29.47
C ARG A 345 -16.67 19.20 -28.40
N LYS A 346 -15.80 20.15 -28.03
CA LYS A 346 -16.03 21.10 -26.91
C LYS A 346 -16.54 22.47 -27.39
N GLU A 347 -17.52 22.47 -28.29
CA GLU A 347 -18.05 23.69 -28.92
C GLU A 347 -18.75 24.63 -27.92
N PRO A 348 -18.56 25.97 -28.00
CA PRO A 348 -19.19 26.92 -27.07
C PRO A 348 -20.72 26.87 -27.06
N ALA A 349 -21.36 26.77 -28.23
CA ALA A 349 -22.81 26.65 -28.34
C ALA A 349 -23.33 25.37 -27.66
N LEU A 350 -22.64 24.25 -27.87
CA LEU A 350 -23.00 22.98 -27.24
C LEU A 350 -22.89 23.05 -25.72
N LYS A 351 -21.79 23.58 -25.19
CA LYS A 351 -21.61 23.76 -23.74
C LYS A 351 -22.71 24.62 -23.13
N THR A 352 -23.14 25.67 -23.84
CA THR A 352 -24.22 26.54 -23.40
C THR A 352 -25.55 25.79 -23.37
N ALA A 353 -25.90 25.05 -24.44
CA ALA A 353 -27.11 24.24 -24.49
C ALA A 353 -27.11 23.16 -23.39
N GLN A 354 -26.00 22.45 -23.19
CA GLN A 354 -25.84 21.45 -22.14
C GLN A 354 -26.06 22.07 -20.75
N GLY A 355 -25.47 23.23 -20.47
CA GLY A 355 -25.66 23.95 -19.21
C GLY A 355 -27.13 24.30 -18.93
N LEU A 356 -27.85 24.78 -19.95
CA LEU A 356 -29.27 25.14 -19.85
C LEU A 356 -30.15 23.89 -19.62
N ILE A 357 -29.94 22.82 -20.39
CA ILE A 357 -30.66 21.55 -20.24
C ILE A 357 -30.44 20.95 -18.85
N TRP A 358 -29.20 21.00 -18.34
CA TRP A 358 -28.89 20.53 -16.99
C TRP A 358 -29.58 21.39 -15.94
N ARG A 359 -29.54 22.72 -16.07
CA ARG A 359 -30.19 23.65 -15.13
C ARG A 359 -31.67 23.31 -14.98
N GLU A 360 -32.40 23.22 -16.10
CA GLU A 360 -33.82 22.87 -16.09
C GLU A 360 -34.06 21.48 -15.50
N SER A 361 -33.22 20.50 -15.85
CA SER A 361 -33.37 19.13 -15.35
C SER A 361 -33.14 19.03 -13.84
N TYR A 362 -32.22 19.82 -13.28
CA TYR A 362 -32.03 19.93 -11.84
C TYR A 362 -33.18 20.67 -11.16
N GLU A 363 -33.62 21.79 -11.72
CA GLU A 363 -34.71 22.62 -11.17
C GLU A 363 -36.06 21.90 -11.15
N THR A 364 -36.34 21.09 -12.16
CA THR A 364 -37.54 20.22 -12.24
C THR A 364 -37.42 18.95 -11.39
N GLY A 365 -36.23 18.65 -10.84
CA GLY A 365 -35.96 17.43 -10.10
C GLY A 365 -35.81 16.17 -10.96
N ALA A 366 -35.80 16.30 -12.29
CA ALA A 366 -35.52 15.20 -13.23
C ALA A 366 -34.07 14.69 -13.12
N LEU A 367 -33.18 15.50 -12.57
CA LEU A 367 -31.79 15.16 -12.29
C LEU A 367 -31.43 15.57 -10.85
N ARG A 368 -30.67 14.73 -10.16
CA ARG A 368 -29.99 15.05 -8.89
C ARG A 368 -28.62 14.39 -8.88
N ALA A 369 -27.64 15.07 -8.29
CA ALA A 369 -26.28 14.57 -8.24
C ALA A 369 -26.02 13.72 -6.99
N PRO A 370 -25.59 12.46 -7.11
CA PRO A 370 -25.17 11.66 -5.97
C PRO A 370 -23.86 12.19 -5.39
N MET A 371 -23.77 12.19 -4.06
CA MET A 371 -22.56 12.46 -3.29
C MET A 371 -22.17 11.20 -2.53
N PHE A 372 -20.86 10.97 -2.36
CA PHE A 372 -20.41 9.97 -1.39
C PHE A 372 -20.80 10.42 0.03
N SER A 373 -21.15 9.46 0.89
CA SER A 373 -21.74 9.73 2.22
C SER A 373 -20.79 10.44 3.18
N ASP A 374 -19.48 10.31 2.99
CA ASP A 374 -18.44 10.97 3.78
C ASP A 374 -18.20 12.45 3.40
N VAL A 375 -18.66 12.89 2.23
CA VAL A 375 -18.34 14.24 1.71
C VAL A 375 -18.90 15.34 2.58
N ARG A 376 -20.21 15.33 2.80
CA ARG A 376 -20.88 16.41 3.54
C ARG A 376 -20.44 16.48 5.01
N PRO A 377 -20.43 15.38 5.79
CA PRO A 377 -20.01 15.43 7.19
C PRO A 377 -18.58 15.96 7.35
N CYS A 378 -17.64 15.49 6.52
CA CYS A 378 -16.24 15.95 6.57
C CYS A 378 -16.14 17.44 6.22
N TRP A 379 -16.86 17.91 5.21
CA TRP A 379 -16.87 19.32 4.82
C TRP A 379 -17.43 20.23 5.91
N GLU A 380 -18.54 19.84 6.55
CA GLU A 380 -19.12 20.57 7.68
C GLU A 380 -18.13 20.63 8.86
N GLU A 381 -17.46 19.52 9.19
CA GLU A 381 -16.43 19.48 10.23
C GLU A 381 -15.26 20.42 9.89
N TRP A 382 -14.69 20.32 8.69
CA TRP A 382 -13.54 21.14 8.29
C TRP A 382 -13.87 22.63 8.23
N GLN A 383 -15.06 22.98 7.75
CA GLN A 383 -15.53 24.37 7.75
C GLN A 383 -15.70 24.90 9.17
N SER A 384 -16.24 24.09 10.10
CA SER A 384 -16.39 24.48 11.51
C SER A 384 -15.04 24.78 12.20
N ARG A 385 -13.96 24.22 11.67
CA ARG A 385 -12.58 24.42 12.13
C ARG A 385 -11.82 25.51 11.36
N GLY A 386 -12.50 26.25 10.48
CA GLY A 386 -11.96 27.42 9.79
C GLY A 386 -11.37 27.17 8.40
N ALA A 387 -11.51 25.95 7.85
CA ALA A 387 -11.09 25.68 6.47
C ALA A 387 -12.04 26.31 5.46
N ARG A 388 -11.51 26.72 4.30
CA ARG A 388 -12.30 27.13 3.13
C ARG A 388 -12.38 25.99 2.14
N ILE A 389 -13.57 25.68 1.64
CA ILE A 389 -13.74 24.67 0.60
C ILE A 389 -13.79 25.35 -0.77
N ALA A 390 -13.10 24.80 -1.76
CA ALA A 390 -13.13 25.26 -3.15
C ALA A 390 -13.21 24.06 -4.10
N ILE A 391 -13.79 24.27 -5.28
CA ILE A 391 -13.96 23.22 -6.30
C ILE A 391 -13.11 23.55 -7.52
N PHE A 392 -12.46 22.54 -8.11
CA PHE A 392 -11.82 22.67 -9.41
C PHE A 392 -12.18 21.48 -10.31
N SER A 393 -12.98 21.74 -11.35
CA SER A 393 -13.46 20.71 -12.28
C SER A 393 -13.35 21.18 -13.72
N SER A 394 -13.35 20.24 -14.67
CA SER A 394 -13.40 20.52 -16.10
C SER A 394 -14.77 21.07 -16.55
N GLY A 395 -15.83 20.80 -15.77
CA GLY A 395 -17.16 21.38 -15.97
C GLY A 395 -17.18 22.88 -15.67
N SER A 396 -18.11 23.61 -16.31
CA SER A 396 -18.26 25.05 -16.06
C SER A 396 -18.61 25.34 -14.60
N ARG A 397 -18.24 26.52 -14.09
CA ARG A 397 -18.61 26.93 -12.72
C ARG A 397 -20.12 26.81 -12.43
N GLU A 398 -20.95 27.11 -13.43
CA GLU A 398 -22.41 26.94 -13.31
C GLU A 398 -22.81 25.47 -13.15
N ALA A 399 -22.25 24.56 -13.96
CA ALA A 399 -22.53 23.13 -13.84
C ALA A 399 -22.10 22.58 -12.46
N GLN A 400 -20.95 23.05 -11.95
CA GLN A 400 -20.50 22.71 -10.61
C GLN A 400 -21.49 23.20 -9.53
N GLN A 401 -21.99 24.43 -9.63
CA GLN A 401 -22.99 24.96 -8.70
C GLN A 401 -24.27 24.12 -8.72
N LEU A 402 -24.74 23.71 -9.90
CA LEU A 402 -25.93 22.86 -10.02
C LEU A 402 -25.74 21.49 -9.36
N ILE A 403 -24.58 20.86 -9.54
CA ILE A 403 -24.23 19.58 -8.90
C ILE A 403 -24.39 19.69 -7.37
N TYR A 404 -23.78 20.70 -6.75
CA TYR A 404 -23.81 20.84 -5.29
C TYR A 404 -25.11 21.43 -4.75
N LYS A 405 -25.87 22.18 -5.56
CA LYS A 405 -27.18 22.74 -5.17
C LYS A 405 -28.29 21.69 -5.15
N TYR A 406 -28.22 20.70 -6.05
CA TYR A 406 -29.24 19.68 -6.23
C TYR A 406 -28.64 18.28 -6.06
N CYS A 407 -28.02 18.05 -4.90
CA CYS A 407 -27.39 16.78 -4.59
C CYS A 407 -28.22 15.91 -3.63
N TYR A 408 -27.80 14.67 -3.47
CA TYR A 408 -28.33 13.72 -2.49
C TYR A 408 -27.25 12.72 -2.08
N ASP A 409 -27.43 12.06 -0.95
CA ASP A 409 -26.69 10.89 -0.50
C ASP A 409 -27.69 9.83 -0.01
N GLU A 410 -27.21 8.70 0.48
CA GLU A 410 -28.07 7.61 0.95
C GLU A 410 -28.98 8.00 2.12
N GLN A 411 -28.55 8.96 2.94
CA GLN A 411 -29.25 9.38 4.16
C GLN A 411 -30.14 10.60 3.91
N THR A 412 -29.80 11.42 2.92
CA THR A 412 -30.42 12.72 2.66
C THR A 412 -30.82 12.84 1.19
N PRO A 413 -32.11 12.65 0.85
CA PRO A 413 -32.60 12.57 -0.54
C PRO A 413 -32.58 13.91 -1.30
N CYS A 414 -32.38 15.04 -0.60
CA CYS A 414 -32.28 16.36 -1.21
C CYS A 414 -31.41 17.26 -0.33
N MET A 415 -30.31 17.76 -0.89
CA MET A 415 -29.33 18.61 -0.23
C MET A 415 -28.88 19.76 -1.11
N ASP A 416 -28.55 20.87 -0.45
CA ASP A 416 -27.86 22.01 -1.03
C ASP A 416 -26.56 22.26 -0.25
N MET A 417 -25.43 21.90 -0.86
CA MET A 417 -24.09 22.04 -0.30
C MET A 417 -23.38 23.32 -0.77
N THR A 418 -24.02 24.17 -1.59
CA THR A 418 -23.37 25.38 -2.14
C THR A 418 -22.91 26.34 -1.05
N ARG A 419 -23.56 26.32 0.13
CA ARG A 419 -23.20 27.14 1.30
C ARG A 419 -21.88 26.76 1.95
N LEU A 420 -21.40 25.53 1.72
CA LEU A 420 -20.11 25.07 2.23
C LEU A 420 -18.96 25.56 1.34
N ILE A 421 -19.24 25.89 0.08
CA ILE A 421 -18.24 26.16 -0.95
C ILE A 421 -17.96 27.67 -1.04
N SER A 422 -16.69 28.03 -0.93
CA SER A 422 -16.22 29.42 -1.02
C SER A 422 -15.88 29.87 -2.44
N CYS A 423 -15.49 28.95 -3.33
CA CYS A 423 -15.11 29.28 -4.70
C CYS A 423 -15.23 28.08 -5.64
N TYR A 424 -15.45 28.37 -6.94
CA TYR A 424 -15.50 27.39 -8.02
C TYR A 424 -14.51 27.79 -9.10
N PHE A 425 -13.70 26.84 -9.56
CA PHE A 425 -12.73 26.98 -10.63
C PHE A 425 -13.05 26.03 -11.77
N ASP A 426 -12.93 26.54 -12.99
CA ASP A 426 -12.96 25.78 -14.23
C ASP A 426 -11.73 26.16 -15.09
N PRO A 427 -11.43 25.43 -16.20
CA PRO A 427 -10.29 25.75 -17.06
C PRO A 427 -10.29 27.21 -17.55
N THR A 428 -11.45 27.81 -17.77
CA THR A 428 -11.56 29.20 -18.22
C THR A 428 -11.11 30.17 -17.12
N SER A 429 -11.52 29.92 -15.88
CA SER A 429 -11.17 30.75 -14.72
C SER A 429 -9.69 30.73 -14.36
N VAL A 430 -8.96 29.69 -14.79
CA VAL A 430 -7.52 29.53 -14.58
C VAL A 430 -6.71 29.82 -15.84
N GLY A 431 -7.22 30.63 -16.76
CA GLY A 431 -6.47 31.08 -17.95
C GLY A 431 -6.41 30.07 -19.11
N GLY A 432 -7.35 29.13 -19.17
CA GLY A 432 -7.39 28.08 -20.18
C GLY A 432 -6.46 26.89 -19.90
N HIS A 433 -5.77 26.90 -18.76
CA HIS A 433 -4.85 25.84 -18.37
C HIS A 433 -5.58 24.53 -18.05
N SER A 434 -4.93 23.41 -18.37
CA SER A 434 -5.45 22.07 -18.06
C SER A 434 -5.32 21.76 -16.57
N LYS A 435 -6.20 20.92 -16.03
CA LYS A 435 -6.08 20.41 -14.65
C LYS A 435 -4.78 19.62 -14.42
N GLN A 436 -4.11 19.17 -15.47
CA GLN A 436 -2.82 18.46 -15.39
C GLN A 436 -1.60 19.35 -15.67
N THR A 437 -1.77 20.68 -15.62
CA THR A 437 -0.67 21.65 -15.78
C THR A 437 -0.45 22.46 -14.50
N PRO A 438 0.80 22.67 -14.04
CA PRO A 438 1.08 23.42 -12.81
C PRO A 438 0.55 24.86 -12.80
N GLU A 439 0.47 25.49 -13.96
CA GLU A 439 0.00 26.87 -14.13
C GLU A 439 -1.45 27.04 -13.65
N ALA A 440 -2.29 26.02 -13.80
CA ALA A 440 -3.66 26.04 -13.30
C ALA A 440 -3.70 26.25 -11.77
N TYR A 441 -2.88 25.50 -11.03
CA TYR A 441 -2.84 25.57 -9.56
C TYR A 441 -2.17 26.85 -9.05
N GLN A 442 -1.21 27.39 -9.80
CA GLN A 442 -0.64 28.71 -9.52
C GLN A 442 -1.71 29.79 -9.64
N GLN A 443 -2.54 29.77 -10.69
CA GLN A 443 -3.65 30.72 -10.85
C GLN A 443 -4.72 30.57 -9.77
N ILE A 444 -5.02 29.33 -9.35
CA ILE A 444 -5.94 29.07 -8.23
C ILE A 444 -5.39 29.68 -6.93
N ALA A 445 -4.12 29.44 -6.60
CA ALA A 445 -3.48 30.00 -5.40
C ALA A 445 -3.50 31.54 -5.40
N LEU A 446 -3.16 32.15 -6.54
CA LEU A 446 -3.23 33.61 -6.73
C LEU A 446 -4.65 34.14 -6.55
N SER A 447 -5.64 33.49 -7.16
CA SER A 447 -7.06 33.89 -7.08
C SER A 447 -7.62 33.78 -5.66
N LEU A 448 -7.16 32.79 -4.88
CA LEU A 448 -7.56 32.58 -3.50
C LEU A 448 -6.82 33.49 -2.50
N GLY A 449 -5.71 34.09 -2.92
CA GLY A 449 -4.85 34.91 -2.07
C GLY A 449 -4.06 34.10 -1.04
N VAL A 450 -3.71 32.85 -1.35
CA VAL A 450 -3.01 31.92 -0.43
C VAL A 450 -1.72 31.41 -1.05
N ALA A 451 -0.78 30.94 -0.23
CA ALA A 451 0.39 30.24 -0.74
C ALA A 451 0.01 28.81 -1.18
N PRO A 452 0.67 28.22 -2.20
CA PRO A 452 0.39 26.85 -2.63
C PRO A 452 0.41 25.83 -1.48
N ARG A 453 1.35 25.96 -0.54
CA ARG A 453 1.48 25.08 0.65
C ARG A 453 0.26 25.08 1.60
N ASP A 454 -0.59 26.11 1.49
CA ASP A 454 -1.82 26.30 2.26
C ASP A 454 -3.05 25.81 1.48
N ILE A 455 -2.84 25.16 0.33
CA ILE A 455 -3.85 24.41 -0.42
C ILE A 455 -3.65 22.93 -0.16
N PHE A 456 -4.75 22.22 0.13
CA PHE A 456 -4.80 20.77 0.12
C PHE A 456 -5.81 20.32 -0.95
N PHE A 457 -5.29 19.72 -2.03
CA PHE A 457 -6.06 19.29 -3.18
C PHE A 457 -6.41 17.79 -3.13
N PHE A 458 -7.68 17.47 -3.36
CA PHE A 458 -8.22 16.11 -3.44
C PHE A 458 -8.70 15.84 -4.88
N THR A 459 -8.21 14.76 -5.47
CA THR A 459 -8.55 14.33 -6.84
C THR A 459 -8.45 12.82 -6.95
N ASP A 460 -9.14 12.17 -7.88
CA ASP A 460 -8.92 10.77 -8.22
C ASP A 460 -7.81 10.59 -9.27
N ILE A 461 -7.36 11.66 -9.92
CA ILE A 461 -6.46 11.61 -11.07
C ILE A 461 -5.00 11.88 -10.65
N PRO A 462 -4.08 10.90 -10.74
CA PRO A 462 -2.66 11.07 -10.41
C PRO A 462 -1.96 12.22 -11.14
N GLY A 463 -2.31 12.45 -12.41
CA GLY A 463 -1.74 13.54 -13.21
C GLY A 463 -2.09 14.92 -12.68
N GLU A 464 -3.27 15.08 -12.08
CA GLU A 464 -3.71 16.33 -11.47
C GLU A 464 -2.99 16.57 -10.14
N ALA A 465 -2.87 15.53 -9.30
CA ALA A 465 -2.09 15.60 -8.06
C ALA A 465 -0.62 15.99 -8.34
N ARG A 466 0.02 15.39 -9.35
CA ARG A 466 1.39 15.73 -9.78
C ARG A 466 1.51 17.16 -10.31
N ALA A 467 0.46 17.69 -10.92
CA ALA A 467 0.44 19.05 -11.43
C ALA A 467 0.28 20.10 -10.33
N ALA A 468 -0.38 19.78 -9.21
CA ALA A 468 -0.58 20.65 -8.05
C ALA A 468 0.69 20.87 -7.20
N LYS A 469 1.85 21.07 -7.85
CA LYS A 469 3.16 21.23 -7.21
C LYS A 469 3.16 22.35 -6.18
N GLY A 470 3.75 22.06 -5.02
CA GLY A 470 3.83 23.00 -3.89
C GLY A 470 2.58 23.03 -3.01
N SER A 471 1.48 22.42 -3.45
CA SER A 471 0.29 22.16 -2.62
C SER A 471 0.40 20.80 -1.94
N ARG A 472 -0.37 20.59 -0.87
CA ARG A 472 -0.63 19.25 -0.34
C ARG A 472 -1.65 18.58 -1.25
N THR A 473 -1.54 17.27 -1.41
CA THR A 473 -2.39 16.53 -2.37
C THR A 473 -2.77 15.17 -1.81
N ALA A 474 -3.99 14.74 -2.10
CA ALA A 474 -4.50 13.41 -1.83
C ALA A 474 -5.16 12.85 -3.09
N VAL A 475 -4.77 11.63 -3.47
CA VAL A 475 -5.45 10.83 -4.48
C VAL A 475 -6.54 10.02 -3.81
N VAL A 476 -7.79 10.24 -4.19
CA VAL A 476 -8.97 9.62 -3.60
C VAL A 476 -9.39 8.43 -4.46
N VAL A 477 -9.36 7.24 -3.89
CA VAL A 477 -9.72 5.99 -4.57
C VAL A 477 -11.16 5.65 -4.23
N ARG A 478 -12.07 5.87 -5.17
CA ARG A 478 -13.49 5.54 -5.05
C ARG A 478 -13.85 4.33 -5.91
N GLU A 479 -14.94 3.67 -5.56
CA GLU A 479 -15.50 2.60 -6.38
C GLU A 479 -15.82 3.11 -7.80
N GLY A 480 -15.35 2.37 -8.81
CA GLY A 480 -15.51 2.72 -10.22
C GLY A 480 -14.39 3.59 -10.81
N ASN A 481 -13.50 4.14 -9.99
CA ASN A 481 -12.33 4.87 -10.48
C ASN A 481 -11.34 3.92 -11.18
N ALA A 482 -10.49 4.48 -12.04
CA ALA A 482 -9.38 3.73 -12.62
C ALA A 482 -8.41 3.26 -11.51
N ALA A 483 -7.85 2.06 -11.68
CA ALA A 483 -6.82 1.57 -10.75
C ALA A 483 -5.59 2.49 -10.79
N VAL A 484 -5.07 2.84 -9.62
CA VAL A 484 -3.88 3.68 -9.44
C VAL A 484 -2.78 2.92 -8.72
N ASP A 485 -1.52 3.23 -9.02
CA ASP A 485 -0.39 2.73 -8.25
C ASP A 485 -0.23 3.56 -6.98
N CYS A 486 -0.87 3.11 -5.90
CA CYS A 486 -0.83 3.77 -4.60
C CYS A 486 0.59 3.90 -4.05
N VAL A 487 1.48 2.93 -4.34
CA VAL A 487 2.86 2.95 -3.86
C VAL A 487 3.63 4.08 -4.54
N GLN A 488 3.54 4.15 -5.87
CA GLN A 488 4.17 5.23 -6.64
C GLN A 488 3.68 6.61 -6.18
N LEU A 489 2.38 6.78 -5.97
CA LEU A 489 1.80 8.04 -5.51
C LEU A 489 2.35 8.49 -4.15
N VAL A 490 2.50 7.56 -3.21
CA VAL A 490 3.08 7.83 -1.89
C VAL A 490 4.58 8.16 -2.01
N GLU A 491 5.33 7.45 -2.85
CA GLU A 491 6.75 7.74 -3.15
C GLU A 491 6.93 9.14 -3.74
N GLU A 492 5.97 9.60 -4.55
CA GLU A 492 5.93 10.97 -5.11
C GLU A 492 5.48 12.03 -4.09
N GLY A 493 5.10 11.63 -2.87
CA GLY A 493 4.69 12.52 -1.78
C GLY A 493 3.19 12.85 -1.75
N HIS A 494 2.37 12.15 -2.53
CA HIS A 494 0.92 12.28 -2.52
C HIS A 494 0.30 11.38 -1.43
N GLN A 495 -0.77 11.84 -0.78
CA GLN A 495 -1.57 10.99 0.10
C GLN A 495 -2.51 10.12 -0.74
N VAL A 496 -2.91 8.97 -0.21
CA VAL A 496 -3.91 8.10 -0.83
C VAL A 496 -4.95 7.75 0.22
N ALA A 497 -6.23 7.84 -0.13
CA ALA A 497 -7.34 7.56 0.77
C ALA A 497 -8.55 7.00 0.02
N GLU A 498 -9.38 6.23 0.71
CA GLU A 498 -10.61 5.65 0.15
C GLU A 498 -11.86 6.42 0.61
N SER A 499 -11.74 7.14 1.73
CA SER A 499 -12.78 8.03 2.29
C SER A 499 -12.17 9.35 2.77
N PHE A 500 -12.97 10.41 2.81
CA PHE A 500 -12.60 11.63 3.52
C PHE A 500 -12.54 11.43 5.04
N ASP A 501 -13.17 10.40 5.58
CA ASP A 501 -13.05 10.01 6.98
C ASP A 501 -11.59 9.68 7.36
N ASP A 502 -10.75 9.28 6.39
CA ASP A 502 -9.33 9.03 6.62
C ASP A 502 -8.55 10.32 7.01
N PHE A 503 -9.14 11.49 6.75
CA PHE A 503 -8.62 12.81 7.10
C PHE A 503 -9.42 13.50 8.21
N ALA A 504 -10.60 12.98 8.57
CA ALA A 504 -11.39 13.42 9.71
C ALA A 504 -10.69 13.06 11.04
N VAL A 505 -10.96 13.81 12.10
CA VAL A 505 -10.21 13.73 13.37
C VAL A 505 -10.89 12.88 14.43
#